data_AF-A0A930NNU8-F1
#
_entry.id   AF-A0A930NNU8-F1
#
_cell.length_a   1.000
_cell.length_b   1.000
_cell.length_c   1.000
_cell.angle_alpha   90.00
_cell.angle_beta   90.00
_cell.angle_gamma   90.00
#
_symmetry.space_group_name_H-M   'P 1'
#
loop_
_entity.id
_entity.type
_entity.pdbx_description
1 polymer ?
#
loop_
_entity_poly.entity_id
_entity_poly.type
_entity_poly.pdbx_seq_one_letter_code
_entity_poly.pdbx_strand_id
1 'polypeptide(L)'
;MKKNLFSNHALCAGLVLGGLFTFSSSYAANNEVKDNNNVVAAVPTTNSKIVGTWELTNKGSYAIVRNPRTHKEYKVGFTIDRYDDYKFLPVDFATGEPVNLRTLVGHDDNDLDDELHRFDFYHDGTMSVIEREDNGRWKRNDDIGVYGFRRDGFFMKIDGKMRKNLQIRFINNNEFELTQTKFNDSDLRRVVVKKVMRYVRVTRK
;
A
#
# COMPACT_ATOMS: atom_id res chain seq x y z
N MET A 1 -15.11 -10.05 -39.68
CA MET A 1 -14.29 -10.37 -38.48
C MET A 1 -13.49 -9.14 -38.08
N LYS A 2 -13.78 -8.54 -36.91
CA LYS A 2 -12.98 -7.43 -36.36
C LYS A 2 -11.68 -8.00 -35.77
N LYS A 3 -10.53 -7.60 -36.32
CA LYS A 3 -9.21 -7.90 -35.75
C LYS A 3 -8.95 -6.94 -34.60
N ASN A 4 -8.87 -7.47 -33.38
CA ASN A 4 -8.45 -6.71 -32.21
C ASN A 4 -6.94 -6.49 -32.28
N LEU A 5 -6.51 -5.28 -32.65
CA LEU A 5 -5.17 -4.78 -32.33
C LEU A 5 -5.13 -4.45 -30.84
N PHE A 6 -4.80 -5.42 -29.99
CA PHE A 6 -4.32 -5.11 -28.64
C PHE A 6 -2.84 -4.73 -28.74
N SER A 7 -2.59 -3.47 -28.41
CA SER A 7 -1.30 -2.78 -28.44
C SER A 7 -0.23 -3.51 -27.61
N ASN A 8 0.93 -3.73 -28.23
CA ASN A 8 2.15 -4.29 -27.64
C ASN A 8 2.67 -3.55 -26.40
N HIS A 9 2.11 -2.39 -26.04
CA HIS A 9 2.50 -1.65 -24.83
C HIS A 9 1.99 -2.25 -23.51
N ALA A 10 0.95 -3.09 -23.53
CA ALA A 10 0.44 -3.74 -22.31
C ALA A 10 1.34 -4.90 -21.83
N LEU A 11 2.14 -5.49 -22.73
CA LEU A 11 3.02 -6.63 -22.44
C LEU A 11 4.32 -6.22 -21.74
N CYS A 12 4.82 -5.00 -21.97
CA CYS A 12 6.08 -4.54 -21.37
C CYS A 12 5.95 -4.15 -19.88
N ALA A 13 4.76 -3.76 -19.43
CA ALA A 13 4.51 -3.50 -18.00
C ALA A 13 4.50 -4.79 -17.15
N GLY A 14 4.19 -5.95 -17.75
CA GLY A 14 4.18 -7.24 -17.05
C GLY A 14 5.58 -7.82 -16.76
N LEU A 15 6.58 -7.48 -17.58
CA LEU A 15 7.93 -8.05 -17.47
C LEU A 15 8.82 -7.32 -16.44
N VAL A 16 8.59 -6.02 -16.20
CA VAL A 16 9.37 -5.25 -15.20
C VAL A 16 8.94 -5.58 -13.76
N LEU A 17 7.72 -6.10 -13.58
CA LEU A 17 7.22 -6.62 -12.30
C LEU A 17 7.81 -7.98 -11.90
N GLY A 18 8.30 -8.77 -12.87
CA GLY A 18 8.76 -10.15 -12.63
C GLY A 18 10.17 -10.28 -12.03
N GLY A 19 10.97 -9.21 -12.02
CA GLY A 19 12.35 -9.25 -11.51
C GLY A 19 12.48 -9.02 -10.00
N LEU A 20 11.55 -8.28 -9.40
CA LEU A 20 11.54 -8.00 -7.95
C LEU A 20 10.59 -8.89 -7.19
N PHE A 21 9.49 -9.27 -7.82
CA PHE A 21 8.56 -10.29 -7.34
C PHE A 21 8.71 -11.42 -8.36
N THR A 22 9.69 -12.29 -8.20
CA THR A 22 9.76 -13.52 -9.01
C THR A 22 8.55 -14.37 -8.64
N PHE A 23 7.45 -14.15 -9.36
CA PHE A 23 6.36 -15.09 -9.43
C PHE A 23 6.93 -16.35 -10.06
N SER A 24 7.18 -17.35 -9.24
CA SER A 24 7.12 -18.73 -9.69
C SER A 24 5.72 -18.94 -10.27
N SER A 25 5.58 -18.82 -11.58
CA SER A 25 4.36 -19.12 -12.33
C SER A 25 4.35 -20.60 -12.71
N SER A 26 4.82 -21.47 -11.82
CA SER A 26 4.85 -22.90 -12.04
C SER A 26 4.06 -23.62 -10.95
N TYR A 27 3.07 -24.39 -11.43
CA TYR A 27 2.20 -25.33 -10.74
C TYR A 27 0.86 -24.77 -10.24
N ALA A 28 -0.11 -24.81 -11.16
CA ALA A 28 -1.47 -25.21 -10.85
C ALA A 28 -1.43 -26.59 -10.20
N ALA A 29 -1.25 -26.64 -8.89
CA ALA A 29 -1.52 -27.84 -8.10
C ALA A 29 -2.97 -27.75 -7.65
N ASN A 30 -3.81 -28.60 -8.24
CA ASN A 30 -5.17 -28.86 -7.82
C ASN A 30 -5.21 -29.10 -6.31
N ASN A 31 -5.80 -28.18 -5.56
CA ASN A 31 -6.45 -28.50 -4.30
C ASN A 31 -7.78 -27.75 -4.31
N GLU A 32 -8.84 -28.53 -4.45
CA GLU A 32 -10.21 -28.06 -4.39
C GLU A 32 -10.47 -27.35 -3.06
N VAL A 33 -10.72 -26.05 -3.13
CA VAL A 33 -11.62 -25.37 -2.21
C VAL A 33 -12.66 -24.70 -3.09
N LYS A 34 -13.88 -25.20 -3.01
CA LYS A 34 -15.06 -24.60 -3.62
C LYS A 34 -15.24 -23.20 -3.05
N ASP A 35 -14.72 -22.20 -3.76
CA ASP A 35 -15.31 -20.87 -3.86
C ASP A 35 -14.68 -20.14 -5.05
N ASN A 36 -15.55 -19.65 -5.95
CA ASN A 36 -15.23 -19.06 -7.25
C ASN A 36 -14.49 -17.71 -7.13
N ASN A 37 -13.24 -17.72 -6.67
CA ASN A 37 -12.33 -16.59 -6.79
C ASN A 37 -10.96 -17.11 -7.20
N ASN A 38 -10.62 -16.91 -8.48
CA ASN A 38 -9.27 -17.16 -9.01
C ASN A 38 -8.26 -16.25 -8.30
N VAL A 39 -7.84 -16.67 -7.10
CA VAL A 39 -6.67 -16.17 -6.40
C VAL A 39 -5.50 -16.91 -7.04
N VAL A 40 -4.61 -16.17 -7.71
CA VAL A 40 -3.31 -16.73 -8.09
C VAL A 40 -2.55 -16.86 -6.78
N ALA A 41 -2.64 -18.04 -6.17
CA ALA A 41 -1.91 -18.36 -4.96
C ALA A 41 -0.41 -18.34 -5.29
N ALA A 42 0.37 -17.64 -4.46
CA ALA A 42 1.82 -17.75 -4.47
C ALA A 42 2.19 -19.23 -4.22
N VAL A 43 3.24 -19.68 -4.91
CA VAL A 43 3.69 -21.07 -4.84
C VAL A 43 4.04 -21.45 -3.40
N PRO A 44 3.49 -22.55 -2.86
CA PRO A 44 3.92 -23.06 -1.56
C PRO A 44 5.27 -23.74 -1.76
N THR A 45 6.34 -23.02 -1.45
CA THR A 45 7.62 -23.64 -1.12
C THR A 45 8.17 -22.91 0.08
N THR A 46 8.66 -23.68 1.04
CA THR A 46 9.17 -23.38 2.40
C THR A 46 10.26 -22.30 2.53
N ASN A 47 10.43 -21.43 1.53
CA ASN A 47 11.40 -20.35 1.53
C ASN A 47 10.78 -19.08 2.11
N SER A 48 10.90 -18.90 3.43
CA SER A 48 10.68 -17.64 4.18
C SER A 48 11.69 -16.53 3.80
N LYS A 49 12.22 -16.56 2.58
CA LYS A 49 13.20 -15.59 2.10
C LYS A 49 12.49 -14.27 1.82
N ILE A 50 13.02 -13.21 2.41
CA ILE A 50 12.54 -11.84 2.22
C ILE A 50 12.86 -11.39 0.80
N VAL A 51 11.82 -10.99 0.06
CA VAL A 51 11.86 -10.36 -1.26
C VAL A 51 12.44 -8.94 -1.14
N GLY A 52 12.01 -8.22 -0.11
CA GLY A 52 12.57 -6.95 0.28
C GLY A 52 11.93 -6.40 1.55
N THR A 53 12.70 -5.59 2.27
CA THR A 53 12.19 -4.68 3.30
C THR A 53 11.89 -3.33 2.65
N TRP A 54 10.69 -2.80 2.85
CA TRP A 54 10.23 -1.57 2.22
C TRP A 54 9.67 -0.63 3.26
N GLU A 55 10.13 0.62 3.27
CA GLU A 55 9.73 1.65 4.22
C GLU A 55 8.79 2.64 3.54
N LEU A 56 7.66 2.96 4.18
CA LEU A 56 6.81 4.05 3.75
C LEU A 56 7.60 5.36 3.86
N THR A 57 7.56 6.18 2.81
CA THR A 57 8.15 7.52 2.85
C THR A 57 7.06 8.58 2.78
N ASN A 58 7.23 9.68 3.52
CA ASN A 58 6.39 10.85 3.37
C ASN A 58 6.71 11.64 2.08
N LYS A 59 7.89 11.44 1.49
CA LYS A 59 8.29 12.10 0.23
C LYS A 59 7.53 11.55 -0.96
N GLY A 60 6.67 12.38 -1.55
CA GLY A 60 5.86 12.01 -2.71
C GLY A 60 4.61 11.19 -2.37
N SER A 61 4.44 10.79 -1.11
CA SER A 61 3.15 10.27 -0.61
C SER A 61 2.18 11.42 -0.40
N TYR A 62 0.91 11.18 -0.70
CA TYR A 62 -0.15 12.20 -0.56
C TYR A 62 -1.54 11.57 -0.46
N ALA A 63 -2.48 12.36 0.04
CA ALA A 63 -3.91 12.08 -0.06
C ALA A 63 -4.62 13.14 -0.90
N ILE A 64 -5.71 12.73 -1.54
CA ILE A 64 -6.75 13.63 -2.03
C ILE A 64 -7.87 13.58 -1.01
N VAL A 65 -8.08 14.71 -0.33
CA VAL A 65 -9.18 14.90 0.61
C VAL A 65 -10.25 15.79 -0.04
N ARG A 66 -11.50 15.57 0.29
CA ARG A 66 -12.65 16.29 -0.26
C ARG A 66 -13.50 16.80 0.88
N ASN A 67 -13.81 18.10 0.84
CA ASN A 67 -14.79 18.66 1.75
C ASN A 67 -16.18 18.12 1.39
N PRO A 68 -16.89 17.44 2.30
CA PRO A 68 -18.15 16.78 1.99
C PRO A 68 -19.30 17.75 1.71
N ARG A 69 -19.20 19.01 2.17
CA ARG A 69 -20.23 20.04 1.95
C ARG A 69 -20.05 20.78 0.62
N THR A 70 -18.81 21.08 0.24
CA THR A 70 -18.51 21.87 -0.97
C THR A 70 -18.05 21.04 -2.15
N HIS A 71 -17.73 19.76 -1.92
CA HIS A 71 -17.11 18.83 -2.88
C HIS A 71 -15.74 19.28 -3.42
N LYS A 72 -15.16 20.36 -2.88
CA LYS A 72 -13.82 20.80 -3.26
C LYS A 72 -12.77 19.81 -2.76
N GLU A 73 -11.87 19.45 -3.66
CA GLU A 73 -10.75 18.54 -3.39
C GLU A 73 -9.46 19.30 -3.10
N TYR A 74 -8.66 18.73 -2.22
CA TYR A 74 -7.37 19.24 -1.81
C TYR A 74 -6.35 18.11 -1.83
N LYS A 75 -5.15 18.42 -2.31
CA LYS A 75 -4.02 17.49 -2.27
C LYS A 75 -3.18 17.80 -1.05
N VAL A 76 -3.10 16.86 -0.11
CA VAL A 76 -2.32 17.00 1.13
C VAL A 76 -1.15 16.02 1.11
N GLY A 77 0.04 16.51 1.47
CA GLY A 77 1.21 15.69 1.74
C GLY A 77 1.27 15.29 3.22
N PHE A 78 2.42 14.76 3.63
CA PHE A 78 2.62 14.32 5.01
C PHE A 78 3.96 14.79 5.58
N THR A 79 3.95 15.16 6.85
CA THR A 79 5.12 15.18 7.72
C THR A 79 5.01 14.05 8.76
N ILE A 80 6.08 13.79 9.52
CA ILE A 80 6.14 12.71 10.50
C ILE A 80 6.21 13.32 11.89
N ASP A 81 5.23 13.01 12.74
CA ASP A 81 5.29 13.34 14.16
C ASP A 81 6.13 12.31 14.92
N ARG A 82 7.34 12.68 15.32
CA ARG A 82 8.27 11.76 16.01
C ARG A 82 7.94 11.58 17.49
N TYR A 83 6.95 12.29 18.00
CA TYR A 83 6.57 12.28 19.41
C TYR A 83 5.22 11.59 19.67
N ASP A 84 4.54 11.15 18.61
CA ASP A 84 3.26 10.46 18.65
C ASP A 84 3.27 9.32 17.63
N ASP A 85 3.88 8.18 17.99
CA ASP A 85 3.92 6.93 17.22
C ASP A 85 4.32 7.08 15.73
N TYR A 86 5.09 8.12 15.37
CA TYR A 86 5.49 8.38 14.00
C TYR A 86 4.31 8.55 13.02
N LYS A 87 3.21 9.13 13.51
CA LYS A 87 2.02 9.45 12.72
C LYS A 87 2.31 10.40 11.57
N PHE A 88 1.53 10.24 10.50
CA PHE A 88 1.60 11.07 9.31
C PHE A 88 0.66 12.26 9.45
N LEU A 89 1.22 13.41 9.82
CA LEU A 89 0.46 14.65 9.92
C LEU A 89 0.30 15.31 8.54
N PRO A 90 -0.91 15.77 8.20
CA PRO A 90 -1.24 16.37 6.93
C PRO A 90 -0.60 17.75 6.79
N VAL A 91 -0.01 17.99 5.63
CA VAL A 91 0.56 19.28 5.23
C VAL A 91 0.07 19.65 3.83
N ASP A 92 0.11 20.93 3.48
CA ASP A 92 -0.12 21.35 2.10
C ASP A 92 0.96 20.71 1.21
N PHE A 93 0.54 20.06 0.13
CA PHE A 93 1.47 19.29 -0.70
C PHE A 93 2.50 20.16 -1.44
N ALA A 94 2.18 21.43 -1.71
CA ALA A 94 3.05 22.35 -2.43
C ALA A 94 3.99 23.12 -1.50
N THR A 95 3.49 23.59 -0.36
CA THR A 95 4.27 24.45 0.56
C THR A 95 4.89 23.67 1.70
N GLY A 96 4.33 22.53 2.10
CA GLY A 96 4.74 21.78 3.28
C GLY A 96 4.21 22.37 4.61
N GLU A 97 3.38 23.41 4.55
CA GLU A 97 2.79 24.03 5.74
C GLU A 97 1.73 23.12 6.39
N PRO A 98 1.60 23.14 7.73
CA PRO A 98 0.59 22.34 8.43
C PRO A 98 -0.83 22.60 7.94
N VAL A 99 -1.61 21.53 7.78
CA VAL A 99 -3.02 21.60 7.40
C VAL A 99 -3.90 21.16 8.56
N ASN A 100 -4.88 21.99 8.90
CA ASN A 100 -5.92 21.61 9.85
C ASN A 100 -7.08 20.93 9.09
N LEU A 101 -7.24 19.61 9.25
CA LEU A 101 -8.27 18.85 8.54
C LEU A 101 -9.69 19.19 9.01
N ARG A 102 -9.86 19.63 10.25
CA ARG A 102 -11.15 20.06 10.78
C ARG A 102 -11.68 21.29 10.05
N THR A 103 -10.82 22.27 9.79
CA THR A 103 -11.21 23.45 9.02
C THR A 103 -11.28 23.17 7.52
N LEU A 104 -10.40 22.33 6.99
CA LEU A 104 -10.32 22.05 5.56
C LEU A 104 -11.48 21.17 5.05
N VAL A 105 -11.75 20.07 5.75
CA VAL A 105 -12.68 19.02 5.33
C VAL A 105 -13.65 18.55 6.41
N GLY A 106 -13.60 19.12 7.63
CA GLY A 106 -14.49 18.73 8.72
C GLY A 106 -14.17 17.36 9.31
N HIS A 107 -12.92 16.92 9.24
CA HIS A 107 -12.43 15.72 9.91
C HIS A 107 -11.88 16.11 11.27
N ASP A 108 -12.37 15.48 12.34
CA ASP A 108 -12.03 15.89 13.71
C ASP A 108 -10.65 15.40 14.15
N ASP A 109 -10.11 14.34 13.54
CA ASP A 109 -8.75 13.88 13.77
C ASP A 109 -7.73 14.78 13.05
N ASN A 110 -6.53 14.83 13.62
CA ASN A 110 -5.41 15.63 13.12
C ASN A 110 -4.58 14.89 12.06
N ASP A 111 -4.84 13.62 11.80
CA ASP A 111 -4.15 12.79 10.81
C ASP A 111 -5.15 12.11 9.85
N LEU A 112 -4.69 11.10 9.11
CA LEU A 112 -5.55 10.30 8.24
C LEU A 112 -5.40 8.80 8.53
N ASP A 113 -5.05 8.36 9.74
CA ASP A 113 -4.75 6.97 10.09
C ASP A 113 -3.60 6.33 9.26
N ASP A 114 -2.52 7.05 9.01
CA ASP A 114 -1.27 6.45 8.53
C ASP A 114 -0.13 6.79 9.49
N GLU A 115 0.72 5.82 9.72
CA GLU A 115 1.93 5.93 10.55
C GLU A 115 3.14 5.42 9.76
N LEU A 116 4.33 5.82 10.20
CA LEU A 116 5.56 5.33 9.60
C LEU A 116 5.73 3.82 9.86
N HIS A 117 5.70 3.04 8.78
CA HIS A 117 5.86 1.60 8.86
C HIS A 117 6.79 1.06 7.77
N ARG A 118 7.24 -0.17 7.99
CA ARG A 118 7.93 -1.02 7.02
C ARG A 118 7.16 -2.31 6.80
N PHE A 119 7.34 -2.89 5.61
CA PHE A 119 6.95 -4.26 5.33
C PHE A 119 8.16 -5.09 4.94
N ASP A 120 8.28 -6.26 5.55
CA ASP A 120 9.04 -7.37 4.97
C ASP A 120 8.07 -8.20 4.13
N PHE A 121 8.27 -8.28 2.81
CA PHE A 121 7.51 -9.17 1.93
C PHE A 121 8.27 -10.47 1.73
N TYR A 122 7.57 -11.60 1.82
CA TYR A 122 8.14 -12.94 1.66
C TYR A 122 7.69 -13.59 0.36
N HIS A 123 8.51 -14.49 -0.21
CA HIS A 123 8.18 -15.16 -1.47
C HIS A 123 6.93 -16.06 -1.40
N ASP A 124 6.55 -16.50 -0.20
CA ASP A 124 5.38 -17.35 0.06
C ASP A 124 4.05 -16.56 0.14
N GLY A 125 4.07 -15.24 -0.08
CA GLY A 125 2.87 -14.40 0.00
C GLY A 125 2.53 -13.91 1.40
N THR A 126 3.36 -14.21 2.41
CA THR A 126 3.25 -13.60 3.74
C THR A 126 3.98 -12.27 3.79
N MET A 127 3.64 -11.43 4.76
CA MET A 127 4.35 -10.19 5.05
C MET A 127 4.36 -9.92 6.55
N SER A 128 5.37 -9.22 7.02
CA SER A 128 5.39 -8.69 8.39
C SER A 128 5.31 -7.18 8.37
N VAL A 129 4.55 -6.65 9.31
CA VAL A 129 4.51 -5.22 9.61
C VAL A 129 5.60 -4.91 10.62
N ILE A 130 6.34 -3.84 10.37
CA ILE A 130 7.38 -3.36 11.27
C ILE A 130 7.10 -1.89 11.50
N GLU A 131 6.72 -1.57 12.72
CA GLU A 131 6.36 -0.22 13.15
C GLU A 131 7.55 0.44 13.85
N ARG A 132 7.49 1.75 13.96
CA ARG A 132 8.51 2.52 14.66
C ARG A 132 7.97 2.95 16.01
N GLU A 133 8.57 2.42 17.08
CA GLU A 133 8.20 2.80 18.45
C GLU A 133 8.65 4.23 18.76
N ASP A 134 8.04 4.88 19.75
CA ASP A 134 8.39 6.22 20.25
C ASP A 134 9.90 6.46 20.45
N ASN A 135 10.62 5.43 20.94
CA ASN A 135 12.08 5.48 21.14
C ASN A 135 12.89 5.50 19.83
N GLY A 136 12.22 5.50 18.68
CA GLY A 136 12.76 5.53 17.33
C GLY A 136 13.25 4.19 16.80
N ARG A 137 13.12 3.10 17.55
CA ARG A 137 13.48 1.75 17.13
C ARG A 137 12.38 1.14 16.28
N TRP A 138 12.83 0.33 15.31
CA TRP A 138 11.93 -0.50 14.52
C TRP A 138 11.62 -1.78 15.27
N LYS A 139 10.33 -2.09 15.43
CA LYS A 139 9.85 -3.32 16.04
C LYS A 139 8.94 -4.04 15.06
N ARG A 140 9.20 -5.34 14.91
CA ARG A 140 8.29 -6.21 14.17
C ARG A 140 7.03 -6.39 15.01
N ASN A 141 5.89 -6.08 14.42
CA ASN A 141 4.60 -6.37 15.02
C ASN A 141 4.35 -7.90 14.90
N ASP A 142 3.70 -8.49 15.90
CA ASP A 142 3.35 -9.93 15.91
C ASP A 142 2.26 -10.25 14.87
N ASP A 143 1.65 -9.22 14.29
CA ASP A 143 0.68 -9.31 13.21
C ASP A 143 1.28 -9.91 11.92
N ILE A 144 0.91 -11.15 11.64
CA ILE A 144 1.21 -11.79 10.35
C ILE A 144 0.25 -11.24 9.30
N GLY A 145 0.80 -10.62 8.27
CA GLY A 145 0.08 -10.18 7.10
C GLY A 145 0.18 -11.16 5.94
N VAL A 146 -0.74 -11.05 5.00
CA VAL A 146 -0.66 -11.71 3.69
C VAL A 146 -0.87 -10.70 2.58
N TYR A 147 -0.19 -10.91 1.47
CA TYR A 147 -0.33 -10.10 0.27
C TYR A 147 -0.49 -10.98 -0.96
N GLY A 148 -0.97 -10.38 -2.04
CA GLY A 148 -1.04 -11.11 -3.29
C GLY A 148 -1.69 -10.31 -4.41
N PHE A 149 -1.92 -11.01 -5.51
CA PHE A 149 -2.44 -10.44 -6.74
C PHE A 149 -3.73 -11.14 -7.13
N ARG A 150 -4.69 -10.37 -7.61
CA ARG A 150 -5.96 -10.84 -8.18
C ARG A 150 -6.18 -10.12 -9.52
N ARG A 151 -7.23 -10.54 -10.23
CA ARG A 151 -7.66 -9.89 -11.48
C ARG A 151 -7.88 -8.38 -11.34
N ASP A 152 -8.27 -7.92 -10.15
CA ASP A 152 -8.56 -6.52 -9.82
C ASP A 152 -7.37 -5.76 -9.20
N GLY A 153 -6.20 -6.40 -9.07
CA GLY A 153 -4.96 -5.74 -8.66
C GLY A 153 -4.26 -6.39 -7.47
N PHE A 154 -3.58 -5.55 -6.69
CA PHE A 154 -2.78 -5.96 -5.53
C PHE A 154 -3.61 -5.87 -4.25
N PHE A 155 -3.32 -6.72 -3.28
CA PHE A 155 -3.98 -6.64 -1.98
C PHE A 155 -3.04 -6.93 -0.84
N MET A 156 -3.43 -6.40 0.31
CA MET A 156 -2.79 -6.64 1.58
C MET A 156 -3.86 -6.91 2.64
N LYS A 157 -3.57 -7.83 3.55
CA LYS A 157 -4.39 -8.13 4.72
C LYS A 157 -3.45 -8.25 5.92
N ILE A 158 -3.68 -7.48 6.97
CA ILE A 158 -2.88 -7.48 8.21
C ILE A 158 -3.82 -7.87 9.35
N ASP A 159 -3.37 -8.73 10.26
CA ASP A 159 -4.06 -8.99 11.54
C ASP A 159 -5.55 -9.35 11.43
N GLY A 160 -5.90 -10.24 10.50
CA GLY A 160 -7.32 -10.60 10.30
C GLY A 160 -8.23 -9.47 9.81
N LYS A 161 -7.75 -8.21 9.76
CA LYS A 161 -8.47 -7.01 9.34
C LYS A 161 -8.97 -7.17 7.91
N MET A 162 -9.98 -6.36 7.58
CA MET A 162 -10.52 -6.33 6.23
C MET A 162 -9.42 -6.02 5.21
N ARG A 163 -9.39 -6.84 4.15
CA ARG A 163 -8.43 -6.73 3.06
C ARG A 163 -8.43 -5.31 2.47
N LYS A 164 -7.25 -4.69 2.38
CA LYS A 164 -7.02 -3.46 1.63
C LYS A 164 -6.80 -3.84 0.17
N ASN A 165 -7.67 -3.35 -0.73
CA ASN A 165 -7.46 -3.47 -2.17
C ASN A 165 -6.68 -2.25 -2.66
N LEU A 166 -5.56 -2.51 -3.31
CA LEU A 166 -4.55 -1.52 -3.63
C LEU A 166 -4.15 -1.64 -5.10
N GLN A 167 -3.88 -0.51 -5.72
CA GLN A 167 -3.36 -0.48 -7.09
C GLN A 167 -1.87 -0.16 -7.05
N ILE A 168 -1.05 -1.00 -7.69
CA ILE A 168 0.36 -0.68 -7.92
C ILE A 168 0.42 0.32 -9.07
N ARG A 169 0.97 1.51 -8.83
CA ARG A 169 1.17 2.53 -9.87
C ARG A 169 2.49 2.33 -10.61
N PHE A 170 3.54 1.98 -9.89
CA PHE A 170 4.81 1.54 -10.44
C PHE A 170 5.55 0.70 -9.41
N ILE A 171 6.56 -0.03 -9.88
CA ILE A 171 7.48 -0.78 -9.05
C ILE A 171 8.81 -0.97 -9.76
N ASN A 172 9.90 -0.79 -9.03
CA ASN A 172 11.26 -0.99 -9.50
C ASN A 172 12.16 -1.47 -8.35
N ASN A 173 13.46 -1.57 -8.60
CA ASN A 173 14.41 -2.19 -7.66
C ASN A 173 14.55 -1.47 -6.32
N ASN A 174 14.14 -0.19 -6.27
CA ASN A 174 14.39 0.72 -5.17
C ASN A 174 13.11 1.32 -4.60
N GLU A 175 12.01 1.32 -5.34
CA GLU A 175 10.76 1.89 -4.88
C GLU A 175 9.52 1.30 -5.56
N PHE A 176 8.39 1.42 -4.87
CA PHE A 176 7.08 1.20 -5.45
C PHE A 176 6.06 2.19 -4.90
N GLU A 177 4.92 2.30 -5.57
CA GLU A 177 3.82 3.17 -5.14
C GLU A 177 2.49 2.44 -5.19
N LEU A 178 1.75 2.52 -4.08
CA LEU A 178 0.41 1.95 -3.93
C LEU A 178 -0.63 3.07 -3.88
N THR A 179 -1.77 2.81 -4.49
CA THR A 179 -2.96 3.67 -4.41
C THR A 179 -4.11 2.94 -3.73
N GLN A 180 -4.74 3.62 -2.77
CA GLN A 180 -5.96 3.18 -2.10
C GLN A 180 -7.09 4.16 -2.39
N THR A 181 -8.25 3.67 -2.79
CA THR A 181 -9.46 4.46 -3.05
C THR A 181 -10.70 3.94 -2.30
N LYS A 182 -10.53 2.85 -1.54
CA LYS A 182 -11.58 2.26 -0.70
C LYS A 182 -11.06 2.15 0.73
N PHE A 183 -11.76 2.75 1.67
CA PHE A 183 -11.38 2.79 3.09
C PHE A 183 -12.41 2.02 3.92
N ASN A 184 -11.93 1.32 4.95
CA ASN A 184 -12.81 0.58 5.84
C ASN A 184 -13.34 1.47 6.97
N ASP A 185 -12.51 2.40 7.42
CA ASP A 185 -12.87 3.44 8.37
C ASP A 185 -13.96 4.37 7.79
N SER A 186 -15.02 4.61 8.58
CA SER A 186 -16.16 5.42 8.15
C SER A 186 -15.85 6.90 8.04
N ASP A 187 -15.02 7.43 8.93
CA ASP A 187 -14.69 8.85 8.97
C ASP A 187 -13.69 9.21 7.88
N LEU A 188 -12.68 8.36 7.65
CA LEU A 188 -11.83 8.49 6.48
C LEU A 188 -12.62 8.42 5.17
N ARG A 189 -13.59 7.49 5.04
CA ARG A 189 -14.40 7.39 3.80
C ARG A 189 -15.17 8.67 3.47
N ARG A 190 -15.51 9.48 4.47
CA ARG A 190 -16.27 10.73 4.26
C ARG A 190 -15.42 11.82 3.63
N VAL A 191 -14.12 11.84 3.92
CA VAL A 191 -13.24 12.95 3.56
C VAL A 191 -12.09 12.54 2.64
N VAL A 192 -11.67 11.28 2.60
CA VAL A 192 -10.55 10.80 1.78
C VAL A 192 -11.08 10.13 0.51
N VAL A 193 -10.69 10.68 -0.63
CA VAL A 193 -11.02 10.13 -1.96
C VAL A 193 -9.98 9.09 -2.38
N LYS A 194 -8.70 9.40 -2.11
CA LYS A 194 -7.57 8.60 -2.57
C LYS A 194 -6.36 8.83 -1.66
N LYS A 195 -5.61 7.77 -1.38
CA LYS A 195 -4.25 7.84 -0.84
C LYS A 195 -3.26 7.26 -1.84
N VAL A 196 -2.08 7.86 -1.89
CA VAL A 196 -0.93 7.42 -2.66
C VAL A 196 0.24 7.28 -1.71
N MET A 197 0.72 6.05 -1.55
CA MET A 197 1.74 5.67 -0.58
C MET A 197 2.96 5.16 -1.34
N ARG A 198 4.07 5.89 -1.23
CA ARG A 198 5.35 5.53 -1.83
C ARG A 198 6.21 4.80 -0.81
N TYR A 199 6.81 3.72 -1.26
CA TYR A 199 7.70 2.88 -0.45
C TYR A 199 9.08 2.85 -1.09
N VAL A 200 10.11 2.92 -0.25
CA VAL A 200 11.52 2.82 -0.66
C VAL A 200 12.15 1.57 -0.06
N ARG A 201 13.03 0.92 -0.83
CA ARG A 201 13.70 -0.30 -0.39
C ARG A 201 14.72 0.05 0.69
N VAL A 202 14.66 -0.67 1.81
CA VAL A 202 15.64 -0.56 2.87
C VAL A 202 16.82 -1.45 2.53
N THR A 203 17.97 -0.86 2.20
CA THR A 203 19.24 -1.58 2.14
C THR A 203 19.78 -1.75 3.56
N ARG A 204 19.69 -2.96 4.11
CA ARG A 204 20.37 -3.29 5.36
C ARG A 204 21.89 -3.24 5.09
N LYS A 205 22.62 -2.39 5.82
CA LYS A 205 24.08 -2.40 5.84
C LYS A 205 24.58 -3.55 6.71
#